data_AF-A0A2J6SPA0-F1
#
_entry.id   AF-A0A2J6SPA0-F1
#
_cell.length_a   1.000
_cell.length_b   1.000
_cell.length_c   1.000
_cell.angle_alpha   90.00
_cell.angle_beta   90.00
_cell.angle_gamma   90.00
#
_symmetry.space_group_name_H-M   'P 1'
#
loop_
_entity.id
_entity.type
_entity.pdbx_description
1 polymer ?
#
loop_
_entity_poly.entity_id
_entity_poly.type
_entity_poly.pdbx_seq_one_letter_code
_entity_poly.pdbx_strand_id
1 'polypeptide(L)' 'RRMFTTRDGLIGLGPEALQTRDCIALCKGGKVPYVLRKVPEGYELVGECYMHGITQGE' A
#
# COMPACT_ATOMS: atom_id res chain seq x y z
N ARG A 1 -9.49 -1.28 8.93
CA ARG A 1 -8.11 -1.49 8.43
C ARG A 1 -7.81 -2.99 8.39
N ARG A 2 -7.00 -3.50 7.46
CA ARG A 2 -6.67 -4.94 7.34
C ARG A 2 -5.17 -5.20 7.27
N MET A 3 -4.71 -6.28 7.92
CA MET A 3 -3.34 -6.76 7.75
C MET A 3 -3.17 -7.42 6.38
N PHE A 4 -2.01 -7.23 5.76
CA PHE A 4 -1.64 -7.87 4.51
C PHE A 4 -0.15 -8.20 4.50
N THR A 5 0.23 -9.10 3.61
CA THR A 5 1.63 -9.40 3.30
C THR A 5 1.92 -9.08 1.84
N THR A 6 3.13 -8.62 1.55
CA THR A 6 3.62 -8.47 0.17
C THR A 6 4.29 -9.76 -0.30
N ARG A 7 4.54 -9.87 -1.61
CA ARG A 7 5.29 -11.00 -2.19
C ARG A 7 6.71 -11.13 -1.65
N ASP A 8 7.28 -10.02 -1.20
CA ASP A 8 8.64 -9.96 -0.65
C ASP A 8 8.66 -10.28 0.86
N GLY A 9 7.53 -10.74 1.42
CA GLY A 9 7.41 -11.14 2.82
C GLY A 9 7.22 -9.98 3.80
N LEU A 10 7.03 -8.75 3.32
CA LEU A 10 6.79 -7.59 4.19
C LEU A 10 5.36 -7.61 4.73
N ILE A 11 5.18 -7.17 5.96
CA ILE A 11 3.87 -7.06 6.63
C ILE A 11 3.43 -5.61 6.62
N GLY A 12 2.14 -5.38 6.33
CA GLY A 12 1.54 -4.06 6.34
C GLY A 12 0.11 -4.03 6.87
N LEU A 13 -0.37 -2.81 7.11
CA LEU A 13 -1.73 -2.48 7.51
C LEU A 13 -2.32 -1.50 6.48
N GLY A 14 -3.42 -1.88 5.85
CA GLY A 14 -4.04 -1.13 4.77
C GLY A 14 -5.54 -0.87 4.94
N PRO A 15 -6.17 -0.26 3.94
CA PRO A 15 -7.61 -0.02 3.90
C PRO A 15 -8.39 -1.32 3.77
N GLU A 16 -9.66 -1.31 4.18
CA GLU A 16 -10.57 -2.46 4.02
C GLU A 16 -10.97 -2.74 2.58
N ALA A 17 -10.60 -1.88 1.63
CA ALA A 17 -10.78 -2.11 0.21
C ALA A 17 -9.59 -2.85 -0.44
N LEU A 18 -8.51 -3.13 0.30
CA LEU A 18 -7.29 -3.76 -0.23
C LEU A 18 -7.57 -5.17 -0.76
N GLN A 19 -7.02 -5.50 -1.93
CA GLN A 19 -7.22 -6.78 -2.60
C GLN A 19 -5.88 -7.38 -3.07
N THR A 20 -5.87 -8.69 -3.27
CA THR A 20 -4.73 -9.36 -3.92
C THR A 20 -4.51 -8.75 -5.30
N ARG A 21 -3.24 -8.49 -5.66
CA ARG A 21 -2.77 -7.79 -6.87
C ARG A 21 -2.81 -6.25 -6.81
N ASP A 22 -3.30 -5.66 -5.72
CA ASP A 22 -3.01 -4.25 -5.47
C ASP A 22 -1.50 -4.04 -5.30
N CYS A 23 -1.02 -2.86 -5.71
CA CYS A 23 0.37 -2.46 -5.64
C CYS A 23 0.58 -1.50 -4.46
N ILE A 24 1.73 -1.59 -3.80
CA ILE A 24 2.15 -0.62 -2.79
C ILE A 24 3.18 0.30 -3.43
N ALA A 25 2.96 1.62 -3.33
CA ALA A 25 3.86 2.61 -3.91
C ALA A 25 4.09 3.79 -2.94
N LEU A 26 5.35 4.20 -2.80
CA LEU A 26 5.70 5.47 -2.16
C LEU A 26 5.80 6.55 -3.25
N CYS A 27 4.82 7.44 -3.30
CA CYS A 27 4.81 8.53 -4.27
C CYS A 27 5.94 9.53 -3.98
N LYS A 28 6.52 10.14 -5.02
CA LYS A 28 7.58 11.15 -4.87
C LYS A 28 7.08 12.31 -4.00
N GLY A 29 7.80 12.59 -2.90
CA GLY A 29 7.42 13.62 -1.93
C GLY A 29 6.34 13.20 -0.92
N GLY A 30 5.78 11.99 -1.07
CA GLY A 30 4.89 11.38 -0.10
C GLY A 30 5.64 10.91 1.14
N LYS A 31 4.99 11.00 2.30
CA LYS A 31 5.55 10.58 3.60
C LYS A 31 5.16 9.15 4.00
N VAL A 32 4.12 8.61 3.36
CA VAL A 32 3.57 7.28 3.64
C VAL A 32 3.31 6.54 2.34
N PRO A 33 3.37 5.19 2.34
CA PRO A 33 3.06 4.39 1.16
C PRO A 33 1.55 4.34 0.93
N TYR A 34 1.19 4.22 -0.35
CA TYR A 34 -0.20 4.12 -0.79
C TYR A 34 -0.46 2.77 -1.47
N VAL A 35 -1.70 2.31 -1.33
CA VAL A 35 -2.25 1.17 -2.05
C VAL A 35 -2.85 1.70 -3.35
N LEU A 36 -2.33 1.20 -4.47
CA LEU A 36 -2.74 1.53 -5.81
C LEU A 36 -3.32 0.30 -6.50
N ARG A 37 -4.47 0.46 -7.16
CA ARG A 37 -5.07 -0.60 -7.96
C ARG A 37 -4.86 -0.32 -9.44
N LYS A 38 -4.30 -1.28 -10.16
CA LYS A 38 -4.11 -1.15 -11.61
C LYS A 38 -5.46 -1.18 -12.33
N VAL A 39 -5.68 -0.20 -13.19
CA VAL A 39 -6.84 -0.06 -14.08
C VAL A 39 -6.37 0.15 -15.53
N PRO A 40 -7.22 0.03 -16.56
CA PRO A 40 -6.79 0.12 -17.95
C PRO A 40 -5.98 1.39 -18.28
N GLU A 41 -6.36 2.52 -17.71
CA GLU A 41 -5.74 3.84 -17.99
C GLU A 41 -4.72 4.28 -16.92
N GLY A 42 -4.32 3.40 -16.00
CA GLY A 42 -3.34 3.74 -14.98
C GLY A 42 -3.59 3.07 -13.64
N TYR A 43 -3.71 3.89 -12.59
CA TYR A 43 -3.87 3.41 -11.22
C TYR A 43 -4.90 4.23 -10.47
N GLU A 44 -5.79 3.54 -9.76
CA GLU A 44 -6.69 4.14 -8.79
C GLU A 44 -6.03 4.14 -7.41
N LEU A 45 -6.18 5.24 -6.67
CA LEU A 45 -5.77 5.33 -5.29
C LEU A 45 -6.80 4.64 -4.39
N VAL A 46 -6.44 3.49 -3.80
CA VAL A 46 -7.28 2.76 -2.86
C VAL A 46 -7.20 3.38 -1.46
N GLY A 47 -6.02 3.88 -1.07
CA GLY A 47 -5.81 4.58 0.18
C GLY A 47 -4.39 4.47 0.71
N GLU A 48 -4.14 5.06 1.87
CA GLU A 48 -2.87 4.98 2.58
C GLU A 48 -2.67 3.61 3.25
N CYS A 49 -1.41 3.19 3.39
CA CYS A 49 -1.05 2.02 4.16
C CYS A 49 0.18 2.30 5.04
N TYR A 50 0.37 1.41 6.01
CA TYR A 50 1.57 1.32 6.81
C TYR A 50 2.32 0.05 6.44
N MET A 51 3.62 0.16 6.24
CA MET A 51 4.52 -0.97 6.00
C MET A 51 5.50 -1.08 7.17
N HIS A 52 5.52 -2.24 7.83
CA HIS A 52 6.44 -2.49 8.93
C HIS A 52 7.88 -2.46 8.42
N GLY A 53 8.74 -1.66 9.06
CA GLY A 53 10.16 -1.51 8.70
C GLY A 53 10.48 -0.58 7.52
N ILE A 54 9.48 -0.12 6.76
CA ILE A 54 9.67 0.87 5.67
C ILE A 54 9.20 2.25 6.11
N THR A 55 8.02 2.30 6.73
CA THR A 55 7.52 3.52 7.37
C THR A 55 8.03 3.53 8.81
N GLN A 56 9.00 4.41 9.11
CA GLN A 56 9.23 4.86 10.48
C GLN A 56 8.01 5.70 10.89
N GLY A 57 6.93 5.02 11.26
CA GLY A 57 5.98 5.61 12.19
C GLY A 57 6.66 5.56 13.55
N GLU A 58 6.85 6.72 14.17
CA GLU A 58 7.12 6.81 15.61
C GLU A 58 6.03 6.06 16.41
#